data_AF-A0A2G9T750-F1
#
_entry.id   AF-A0A2G9T750-F1
#
_cell.length_a   1.000
_cell.length_b   1.000
_cell.length_c   1.000
_cell.angle_alpha   90.00
_cell.angle_beta   90.00
_cell.angle_gamma   90.00
#
_symmetry.space_group_name_H-M   'P 1'
#
loop_
_entity.id
_entity.type
_entity.pdbx_description
1 polymer ?
#
loop_
_entity_poly.entity_id
_entity_poly.type
_entity_poly.pdbx_seq_one_letter_code
_entity_poly.pdbx_strand_id
1 'polypeptide(L)'
;YFLDSIEEFSTGLADVICVNSLFTASVVKKTFKSLQNRELAVLYPTLNTEFFDGTGDCDISEIPPTAEHVFTSLNRFEVKKNVKLAIEALGKHM
;
A
#
# COMPACT_ATOMS: atom_id res chain seq x y z
N TYR A 1 23.37 -0.12 5.30
CA TYR A 1 24.32 0.96 4.94
C TYR A 1 24.89 0.79 3.54
N PHE A 2 25.72 -0.23 3.23
CA PHE A 2 26.31 -0.36 1.89
C PHE A 2 25.26 -0.41 0.75
N LEU A 3 24.23 -1.25 0.91
CA LEU A 3 23.15 -1.36 -0.09
C LEU A 3 22.36 -0.05 -0.22
N ASP A 4 22.00 0.56 0.91
CA ASP A 4 21.28 1.85 0.93
C ASP A 4 22.07 2.96 0.23
N SER A 5 23.41 2.99 0.38
CA SER A 5 24.25 3.97 -0.30
C SER A 5 24.31 3.77 -1.82
N ILE A 6 24.33 2.51 -2.28
CA ILE A 6 24.25 2.20 -3.72
C ILE A 6 22.88 2.57 -4.27
N GLU A 7 21.80 2.23 -3.56
CA GLU A 7 20.44 2.58 -3.93
C GLU A 7 20.27 4.11 -4.03
N GLU A 8 20.72 4.84 -3.01
CA GLU A 8 20.66 6.30 -2.99
C GLU A 8 21.45 6.92 -4.14
N PHE A 9 22.69 6.47 -4.37
CA PHE A 9 23.54 6.96 -5.45
C PHE A 9 22.90 6.69 -6.82
N SER A 10 22.54 5.44 -7.08
CA SER A 10 21.98 5.03 -8.38
C SER A 10 20.63 5.68 -8.67
N THR A 11 19.75 5.81 -7.67
CA THR A 11 18.49 6.54 -7.80
C THR A 11 18.73 8.02 -8.10
N GLY A 12 19.75 8.61 -7.49
CA GLY A 12 20.15 10.00 -7.72
C GLY A 12 20.66 10.30 -9.12
N LEU A 13 21.02 9.30 -9.92
CA LEU A 13 21.44 9.46 -11.31
C LEU A 13 20.28 9.62 -12.29
N ALA A 14 19.04 9.35 -11.87
CA ALA A 14 17.87 9.48 -12.74
C ALA A 14 17.56 10.95 -13.07
N ASP A 15 17.07 11.18 -14.29
CA ASP A 15 16.53 12.47 -14.73
C ASP A 15 15.26 12.81 -13.94
N VAL A 16 14.38 11.83 -13.78
CA VAL A 16 13.12 11.92 -13.03
C VAL A 16 13.04 10.76 -12.06
N ILE A 17 12.70 11.05 -10.81
CA ILE A 17 12.48 10.05 -9.77
C ILE A 17 10.98 10.00 -9.47
N CYS A 18 10.37 8.85 -9.72
CA CYS A 18 8.96 8.61 -9.44
C CYS A 18 8.78 7.85 -8.12
N VAL A 19 7.80 8.26 -7.32
CA VAL A 19 7.40 7.58 -6.07
C VAL A 19 5.90 7.30 -6.09
N ASN A 20 5.50 6.18 -5.49
CA ASN A 20 4.11 5.70 -5.59
C ASN A 20 3.10 6.44 -4.69
N SER A 21 3.56 7.34 -3.82
CA SER A 21 2.71 8.12 -2.93
C SER A 21 3.49 9.28 -2.29
N LEU A 22 2.76 10.24 -1.73
CA LEU A 22 3.34 11.29 -0.88
C LEU A 22 4.00 10.73 0.39
N PHE A 23 3.47 9.63 0.94
CA PHE A 23 4.09 8.96 2.09
C PHE A 23 5.49 8.45 1.70
N THR A 24 5.60 7.72 0.60
CA THR A 24 6.89 7.23 0.09
C THR A 24 7.83 8.39 -0.23
N ALA A 25 7.34 9.48 -0.83
CA ALA A 25 8.12 10.69 -1.06
C ALA A 25 8.77 11.22 0.24
N SER A 26 7.98 11.27 1.32
CA SER A 26 8.47 11.71 2.64
C SER A 26 9.52 10.77 3.21
N VAL A 27 9.33 9.45 3.03
CA VAL A 27 10.28 8.43 3.49
C VAL A 27 11.59 8.54 2.72
N VAL A 28 11.54 8.66 1.38
CA VAL A 28 12.72 8.84 0.53
C VAL A 28 13.52 10.07 0.96
N LYS A 29 12.88 11.24 1.10
CA LYS A 29 13.56 12.48 1.54
C LYS A 29 14.13 12.36 2.96
N LYS A 30 13.50 11.60 3.84
CA LYS A 30 13.99 11.36 5.20
C LYS A 30 15.17 10.40 5.22
N THR A 31 15.16 9.36 4.38
CA THR A 31 16.16 8.28 4.38
C THR A 31 17.38 8.62 3.52
N PHE A 32 17.17 9.04 2.27
CA PHE A 32 18.22 9.36 1.29
C PHE A 32 18.52 10.86 1.31
N LYS A 33 19.51 11.24 2.13
CA LYS A 33 19.84 12.64 2.44
C LYS A 33 20.34 13.43 1.23
N SER A 34 21.06 12.79 0.31
CA SER A 34 21.49 13.42 -0.94
C SER A 34 20.31 13.75 -1.87
N LEU A 35 19.18 13.04 -1.73
CA LEU A 35 17.97 13.25 -2.53
C LEU A 35 16.95 14.19 -1.84
N GLN A 36 17.23 14.70 -0.64
CA GLN A 36 16.27 15.46 0.16
C GLN A 36 15.73 16.70 -0.58
N ASN A 37 16.58 17.37 -1.37
CA ASN A 37 16.24 18.55 -2.17
C ASN A 37 15.89 18.24 -3.63
N ARG A 38 15.96 16.96 -4.05
CA ARG A 38 15.51 16.56 -5.40
C ARG A 38 13.99 16.63 -5.47
N GLU A 39 13.51 17.02 -6.65
CA GLU A 39 12.09 16.91 -6.99
C GLU A 39 11.73 15.43 -7.20
N LEU A 40 10.62 15.00 -6.60
CA LEU A 40 10.09 13.64 -6.73
C LEU A 40 8.70 13.74 -7.35
N ALA A 41 8.49 13.05 -8.47
CA ALA A 41 7.18 12.96 -9.11
C ALA A 41 6.34 11.89 -8.40
N VAL A 42 5.15 12.24 -7.94
CA VAL A 42 4.23 11.25 -7.37
C VAL A 42 3.43 10.61 -8.49
N LEU A 43 3.66 9.32 -8.71
CA LEU A 43 2.90 8.50 -9.65
C LEU A 43 2.17 7.42 -8.87
N TYR A 44 0.90 7.69 -8.53
CA TYR A 44 0.07 6.70 -7.84
C TYR A 44 -0.13 5.46 -8.71
N PRO A 45 -0.11 4.26 -8.12
CA PRO A 45 -0.42 3.04 -8.84
C PRO A 45 -1.84 3.13 -9.40
N THR A 46 -1.99 2.76 -10.67
CA THR A 46 -3.28 2.76 -11.36
C THR A 46 -3.92 1.37 -11.29
N LEU A 47 -5.22 1.33 -11.57
CA LEU A 47 -6.00 0.11 -11.69
C LEU A 47 -6.51 0.02 -13.13
N ASN A 48 -6.45 -1.18 -13.74
CA ASN A 48 -7.17 -1.42 -14.98
C ASN A 48 -8.64 -1.67 -14.65
N THR A 49 -9.49 -0.65 -14.74
CA THR A 49 -10.90 -0.74 -14.35
C THR A 49 -11.68 -1.72 -15.23
N GLU A 50 -11.37 -1.81 -16.52
CA GLU A 50 -12.06 -2.70 -17.46
C GLU A 50 -11.98 -4.18 -17.03
N PHE A 51 -10.86 -4.57 -16.41
CA PHE A 51 -10.69 -5.92 -15.86
C PHE A 51 -11.70 -6.21 -14.74
N PHE A 52 -11.96 -5.22 -13.87
CA PHE A 52 -12.88 -5.37 -12.74
C PHE A 52 -14.33 -5.23 -13.17
N ASP A 53 -14.62 -4.35 -14.13
CA ASP A 53 -15.98 -4.12 -14.63
C ASP A 53 -16.58 -5.38 -15.30
N GLY A 54 -15.73 -6.23 -15.89
CA GLY A 54 -16.13 -7.52 -16.45
C GLY A 54 -16.16 -8.67 -15.45
N THR A 55 -15.83 -8.44 -14.17
CA THR A 55 -15.81 -9.50 -13.16
C THR A 55 -17.24 -9.74 -12.66
N GLY A 56 -17.75 -10.96 -12.87
CA GLY A 56 -19.06 -11.36 -12.38
C GLY A 56 -19.07 -11.64 -10.87
N ASP A 57 -20.27 -11.66 -10.29
CA ASP A 57 -20.46 -12.05 -8.90
C ASP A 57 -20.01 -13.50 -8.65
N CYS A 58 -19.41 -13.75 -7.50
CA CYS A 58 -19.06 -15.08 -7.04
C CYS A 58 -19.71 -15.36 -5.68
N ASP A 59 -20.42 -16.49 -5.59
CA ASP A 59 -20.91 -16.97 -4.31
C ASP A 59 -19.74 -17.55 -3.51
N ILE A 60 -19.57 -17.05 -2.29
CA ILE A 60 -18.57 -17.56 -1.34
C ILE A 60 -19.31 -18.46 -0.35
N SER A 61 -19.23 -19.77 -0.57
CA SER A 61 -19.97 -20.79 0.19
C SER A 61 -19.73 -20.76 1.71
N GLU A 62 -18.57 -20.24 2.12
CA GLU A 62 -18.13 -20.11 3.48
C GLU A 62 -18.79 -18.94 4.23
N ILE A 63 -19.42 -18.01 3.51
CA ILE A 63 -20.16 -16.89 4.10
C ILE A 63 -21.62 -17.34 4.32
N PRO A 64 -22.11 -17.38 5.58
CA PRO A 64 -23.48 -17.77 5.86
C PRO A 64 -24.49 -16.84 5.17
N PRO A 65 -25.57 -17.35 4.56
CA PRO A 65 -26.62 -16.51 3.97
C PRO A 65 -27.31 -15.58 4.99
N THR A 66 -27.22 -15.92 6.28
CA THR A 66 -27.78 -15.16 7.40
C THR A 66 -26.82 -14.12 7.96
N ALA A 67 -25.61 -13.96 7.39
CA ALA A 67 -24.65 -13.00 7.87
C ALA A 67 -25.16 -11.57 7.60
N GLU A 68 -25.55 -10.86 8.65
CA GLU A 68 -25.98 -9.46 8.56
C GLU A 68 -24.80 -8.52 8.22
N HIS A 69 -23.60 -8.87 8.68
CA HIS A 69 -22.37 -8.10 8.48
C HIS A 69 -21.21 -9.00 8.10
N VAL A 70 -20.47 -8.61 7.05
CA VAL A 70 -19.23 -9.28 6.63
C VAL A 70 -18.08 -8.27 6.73
N PHE A 71 -17.10 -8.57 7.57
CA PHE A 71 -15.88 -7.78 7.71
C PHE A 71 -14.70 -8.54 7.09
N THR A 72 -14.15 -8.01 5.99
CA THR A 72 -13.07 -8.67 5.24
C THR A 72 -11.80 -7.83 5.23
N SER A 73 -10.67 -8.46 5.54
CA SER A 73 -9.33 -7.86 5.42
C SER A 73 -8.48 -8.67 4.45
N LEU A 74 -8.28 -8.15 3.24
CA LEU A 74 -7.47 -8.78 2.20
C LEU A 74 -6.07 -8.14 2.16
N ASN A 75 -5.08 -8.82 2.76
CA ASN A 75 -3.69 -8.40 2.68
C ASN A 75 -2.74 -9.56 3.02
N ARG A 76 -1.44 -9.38 2.75
CA ARG A 76 -0.42 -10.27 3.33
C ARG A 76 -0.46 -10.16 4.87
N PHE A 77 -0.28 -11.28 5.56
CA PHE A 77 -0.25 -11.30 7.02
C PHE A 77 1.07 -10.72 7.53
N GLU A 78 1.03 -9.43 7.92
CA GLU A 78 2.19 -8.67 8.36
C GLU A 78 1.82 -7.77 9.55
N VAL A 79 2.73 -7.63 10.52
CA VAL A 79 2.53 -6.84 11.75
C VAL A 79 2.12 -5.39 11.45
N LYS A 80 2.70 -4.77 10.42
CA LYS A 80 2.40 -3.38 9.99
C LYS A 80 0.94 -3.16 9.56
N LYS A 81 0.18 -4.22 9.29
CA LYS A 81 -1.25 -4.13 8.95
C LYS A 81 -2.15 -3.97 10.18
N ASN A 82 -1.61 -4.20 11.38
CA ASN A 82 -2.28 -4.01 12.66
C ASN A 82 -3.68 -4.65 12.74
N VAL A 83 -3.79 -5.93 12.34
CA VAL A 83 -5.05 -6.68 12.32
C VAL A 83 -5.74 -6.70 13.70
N LYS A 84 -4.95 -6.66 14.78
CA LYS A 84 -5.46 -6.56 16.15
C LYS A 84 -6.40 -5.36 16.33
N LEU A 85 -6.02 -4.18 15.83
CA LEU A 85 -6.85 -2.98 15.93
C LEU A 85 -8.20 -3.16 15.22
N ALA A 86 -8.20 -3.81 14.06
CA ALA A 86 -9.42 -4.09 13.31
C ALA A 86 -10.38 -5.00 14.09
N ILE A 87 -9.86 -6.05 14.73
CA ILE A 87 -10.64 -6.97 15.57
C ILE A 87 -11.18 -6.27 16.82
N GLU A 88 -10.35 -5.49 17.50
CA GLU A 88 -10.76 -4.74 18.70
C GLU A 88 -11.83 -3.69 18.39
N ALA A 89 -11.75 -3.04 17.22
CA ALA A 89 -12.76 -2.10 16.77
C ALA A 89 -14.09 -2.82 16.47
N LEU A 90 -14.04 -3.94 15.74
CA LEU A 90 -15.24 -4.72 15.44
C LEU A 90 -15.94 -5.18 16.73
N GLY A 91 -15.20 -5.73 17.70
CA GLY A 91 -15.76 -6.20 18.96
C GLY A 91 -16.30 -5.10 19.89
N LYS A 92 -16.06 -3.81 19.61
CA LYS A 92 -16.67 -2.69 20.34
C LYS A 92 -17.95 -2.16 19.68
N HIS A 93 -18.14 -2.45 18.40
CA HIS A 93 -19.23 -1.90 17.58
C HIS A 93 -20.27 -2.96 17.17
N MET A 94 -20.04 -4.22 17.56
CA MET A 94 -21.03 -5.31 17.59
C MET A 94 -21.42 -5.59 19.04
#